data_AF-A0A8B6FFZ1-F1
#
_entry.id   AF-A0A8B6FFZ1-F1
#
_cell.length_a   1.000
_cell.length_b   1.000
_cell.length_c   1.000
_cell.angle_alpha   90.00
_cell.angle_beta   90.00
_cell.angle_gamma   90.00
#
_symmetry.space_group_name_H-M   'P 1'
#
loop_
_entity.id
_entity.type
_entity.pdbx_description
1 polymer ?
#
loop_
_entity_poly.entity_id
_entity_poly.type
_entity_poly.pdbx_seq_one_letter_code
_entity_poly.pdbx_strand_id
1 'polypeptide(L)'
;MKAMTKFELIHILLSILIWLIHFDYHFVNASSAFEQNVDSKKTFIYGPGLDKKITLPVRYFYIQPVDINNLNITRSLGDKAFDVTVTQANGNRARVWVQLLDPQDGSYIVRYRLYESYSDIIINVQYKEQNVAKSPYKLSGMVYHEKCNCPVNRIDKWFEVMGCPETYHQIDEDLSIFDNVDLEKVAAEAVSRFSNRGMHSLSHYRIINNKIYRKTYGEHVGFKMFSDSVLLSLTRKVMLPDVEFFVNLGDWPLEKKDKKDNPLPIFSWCGSDLTRDIVMPTYDITEATIEMMSR
;
A
#
# COMPACT_ATOMS: atom_id res chain seq x y z
N MET A 1 54.07 -8.68 15.40
CA MET A 1 53.00 -7.87 16.04
C MET A 1 53.51 -7.41 17.39
N LYS A 2 53.62 -6.09 17.64
CA LYS A 2 54.02 -5.57 18.94
C LYS A 2 52.87 -5.77 19.93
N ALA A 3 53.16 -6.33 21.10
CA ALA A 3 52.18 -6.47 22.17
C ALA A 3 51.83 -5.08 22.72
N MET A 4 50.53 -4.77 22.74
CA MET A 4 50.02 -3.50 23.26
C MET A 4 50.23 -3.47 24.78
N THR A 5 50.83 -2.40 25.27
CA THR A 5 51.13 -2.25 26.70
C THR A 5 49.88 -1.85 27.47
N LYS A 6 49.83 -2.17 28.77
CA LYS A 6 48.71 -1.80 29.66
C LYS A 6 48.40 -0.29 29.63
N PHE A 7 49.43 0.54 29.41
CA PHE A 7 49.30 1.98 29.31
C PHE A 7 48.55 2.43 28.06
N GLU A 8 48.83 1.80 26.91
CA GLU A 8 48.11 2.07 25.65
C GLU A 8 46.64 1.63 25.75
N LEU A 9 46.37 0.51 26.43
CA LEU A 9 44.99 0.05 26.68
C LEU A 9 44.18 1.05 27.53
N ILE A 10 44.79 1.61 28.57
CA ILE A 10 44.15 2.60 29.45
C ILE A 10 43.87 3.90 28.69
N HIS A 11 44.80 4.35 27.86
CA HIS A 11 44.60 5.55 27.04
C HIS A 11 43.44 5.40 26.06
N ILE A 12 43.33 4.25 25.40
CA ILE A 12 42.21 3.96 24.48
C ILE A 12 40.88 3.97 25.23
N LEU A 13 40.81 3.33 26.40
CA LEU A 13 39.58 3.31 27.21
C LEU A 13 39.17 4.70 27.70
N LEU A 14 40.13 5.53 28.11
CA LEU A 14 39.86 6.93 28.50
C LEU A 14 39.39 7.77 27.32
N SER A 15 39.97 7.59 26.13
CA SER A 15 39.53 8.29 24.92
C SER A 15 38.11 7.90 24.52
N ILE A 16 37.74 6.61 24.63
CA ILE A 16 36.38 6.12 24.40
C ILE A 16 35.41 6.72 25.43
N LEU A 17 35.79 6.75 26.71
CA LEU A 17 34.95 7.31 27.76
C LEU A 17 34.71 8.82 27.56
N ILE A 18 35.74 9.58 27.21
CA ILE A 18 35.63 11.02 26.94
C ILE A 18 34.76 11.27 25.71
N TRP A 19 34.89 10.45 24.67
CA TRP A 19 34.05 10.52 23.47
C TRP A 19 32.57 10.25 23.80
N LEU A 20 32.28 9.21 24.60
CA LEU A 20 30.92 8.91 25.07
C LEU A 20 30.34 10.06 25.90
N ILE A 21 31.12 10.64 26.82
CA ILE A 21 30.70 11.77 27.65
C ILE A 21 30.41 13.02 26.80
N HIS A 22 31.23 13.30 25.78
CA HIS A 22 30.98 14.43 24.86
C HIS A 22 29.79 14.17 23.93
N PHE A 23 29.56 12.91 23.53
CA PHE A 23 28.39 12.52 22.73
C PHE A 23 27.10 12.72 23.55
N ASP A 24 27.09 12.33 24.83
CA ASP A 24 25.98 12.57 25.74
C ASP A 24 25.78 14.06 26.05
N TYR A 25 26.85 14.84 26.26
CA TYR A 25 26.73 16.29 26.55
C TYR A 25 26.19 17.09 25.36
N HIS A 26 26.50 16.68 24.13
CA HIS A 26 25.94 17.31 22.92
C HIS A 26 24.50 16.86 22.62
N PHE A 27 24.10 15.65 23.03
CA PHE A 27 22.71 15.20 22.89
C PHE A 27 21.77 15.76 23.97
N VAL A 28 22.26 15.99 25.20
CA VAL A 28 21.42 16.46 26.31
C VAL A 28 21.09 17.96 26.22
N ASN A 29 21.85 18.77 25.46
CA ASN A 29 21.62 20.22 25.34
C ASN A 29 20.97 20.68 24.03
N ALA A 30 20.40 19.76 23.23
CA ALA A 30 19.68 20.08 22.00
C ALA A 30 18.20 19.67 22.04
N SER A 31 17.53 19.84 23.18
CA SER A 31 16.08 19.74 23.30
C SER A 31 15.46 20.99 23.91
N SER A 32 15.81 22.17 23.40
CA SER A 32 14.80 23.22 23.36
C SER A 32 13.81 22.80 22.28
N ALA A 33 12.71 22.15 22.69
CA ALA A 33 11.57 21.98 21.82
C ALA A 33 11.20 23.38 21.32
N PHE A 34 11.51 23.67 20.06
CA PHE A 34 10.96 24.84 19.41
C PHE A 34 9.46 24.58 19.42
N GLU A 35 8.74 25.25 20.32
CA GLU A 35 7.29 25.16 20.36
C GLU A 35 6.79 25.84 19.08
N GLN A 36 6.77 25.08 17.99
CA GLN A 36 6.21 25.53 16.74
C GLN A 36 4.72 25.74 17.02
N ASN A 37 4.32 27.01 17.06
CA ASN A 37 2.94 27.40 17.30
C ASN A 37 2.10 27.00 16.10
N VAL A 38 1.58 25.76 16.14
CA VAL A 38 0.67 25.21 15.14
C VAL A 38 -0.64 25.99 15.18
N ASP A 39 -1.10 26.45 14.02
CA ASP A 39 -2.45 26.96 13.83
C ASP A 39 -3.36 25.80 13.45
N SER A 40 -4.07 25.25 14.45
CA SER A 40 -4.98 24.11 14.26
C SER A 40 -6.07 24.38 13.21
N LYS A 41 -6.52 25.62 13.05
CA LYS A 41 -7.60 25.97 12.11
C LYS A 41 -7.11 26.06 10.67
N LYS A 42 -5.88 26.53 10.47
CA LYS A 42 -5.26 26.65 9.13
C LYS A 42 -4.56 25.37 8.66
N THR A 43 -4.29 24.45 9.58
CA THR A 43 -3.75 23.11 9.26
C THR A 43 -4.58 22.45 8.16
N PHE A 44 -3.92 21.77 7.22
CA PHE A 44 -4.59 21.14 6.09
C PHE A 44 -4.76 19.64 6.34
N ILE A 45 -5.95 19.12 6.03
CA ILE A 45 -6.21 17.67 6.04
C ILE A 45 -6.81 17.28 4.69
N TYR A 46 -6.24 16.26 4.06
CA TYR A 46 -6.63 15.80 2.73
C TYR A 46 -6.31 14.33 2.53
N GLY A 47 -6.97 13.68 1.57
CA GLY A 47 -6.67 12.29 1.20
C GLY A 47 -7.92 11.42 1.07
N PRO A 48 -7.76 10.22 0.49
CA PRO A 48 -8.87 9.37 0.07
C PRO A 48 -9.71 8.83 1.23
N GLY A 49 -9.10 8.69 2.41
CA GLY A 49 -9.77 8.21 3.62
C GLY A 49 -10.83 9.16 4.19
N LEU A 50 -10.99 10.36 3.61
CA LEU A 50 -12.07 11.28 3.95
C LEU A 50 -13.24 11.22 2.96
N ASP A 51 -13.18 10.38 1.93
CA ASP A 51 -14.30 10.10 1.02
C ASP A 51 -14.87 8.70 1.28
N LYS A 52 -16.19 8.65 1.53
CA LYS A 52 -16.92 7.40 1.77
C LYS A 52 -16.95 6.50 0.54
N LYS A 53 -16.94 7.10 -0.67
CA LYS A 53 -17.07 6.39 -1.95
C LYS A 53 -15.83 5.56 -2.26
N ILE A 54 -14.67 6.03 -1.81
CA ILE A 54 -13.40 5.31 -1.96
C ILE A 54 -13.37 4.17 -0.95
N THR A 55 -13.24 2.94 -1.43
CA THR A 55 -13.20 1.74 -0.57
C THR A 55 -11.83 1.08 -0.68
N LEU A 56 -11.03 1.22 0.37
CA LEU A 56 -9.70 0.65 0.51
C LEU A 56 -9.65 -0.34 1.68
N PRO A 57 -8.76 -1.35 1.65
CA PRO A 57 -8.54 -2.24 2.79
C PRO A 57 -8.22 -1.48 4.08
N VAL A 58 -7.34 -0.47 3.95
CA VAL A 58 -7.04 0.53 4.97
C VAL A 58 -7.23 1.91 4.35
N ARG A 59 -8.02 2.74 5.01
CA ARG A 59 -8.29 4.12 4.59
C ARG A 59 -7.23 5.02 5.21
N TYR A 60 -6.82 6.06 4.49
CA TYR A 60 -5.80 6.97 4.99
C TYR A 60 -6.00 8.40 4.52
N PHE A 61 -5.50 9.34 5.30
CA PHE A 61 -5.45 10.75 4.96
C PHE A 61 -4.22 11.40 5.60
N TYR A 62 -3.87 12.57 5.12
CA TYR A 62 -2.71 13.34 5.54
C TYR A 62 -3.14 14.52 6.39
N ILE A 63 -2.29 14.88 7.35
CA ILE A 63 -2.36 16.14 8.11
C ILE A 63 -1.07 16.90 7.79
N GLN A 64 -1.21 18.10 7.24
CA GLN A 64 -0.10 19.04 7.03
C GLN A 64 -0.31 20.22 7.99
N PRO A 65 0.36 20.21 9.15
CA PRO A 65 0.31 21.31 10.10
C PRO A 65 0.95 22.56 9.49
N VAL A 66 0.44 23.72 9.89
CA VAL A 66 1.01 25.03 9.56
C VAL A 66 1.18 25.87 10.80
N ASP A 67 2.13 26.81 10.76
CA ASP A 67 2.31 27.79 11.83
C ASP A 67 1.31 28.96 11.72
N ILE A 68 1.39 29.89 12.67
CA ILE A 68 0.60 31.13 12.69
C ILE A 68 0.78 32.00 11.43
N ASN A 69 1.93 31.89 10.76
CA ASN A 69 2.27 32.62 9.53
C ASN A 69 1.80 31.87 8.27
N ASN A 70 1.07 30.77 8.43
CA ASN A 70 0.58 29.92 7.35
C ASN A 70 1.72 29.23 6.56
N LEU A 71 2.85 28.97 7.22
CA LEU A 71 3.95 28.19 6.67
C LEU A 71 3.84 26.73 7.11
N ASN A 72 4.11 25.80 6.19
CA ASN A 72 4.10 24.38 6.50
C ASN A 72 5.13 24.07 7.59
N ILE A 73 4.70 23.29 8.58
CA ILE A 73 5.60 22.64 9.51
C ILE A 73 6.40 21.59 8.73
N THR A 74 7.73 21.65 8.83
CA THR A 74 8.67 20.78 8.10
C THR A 74 9.46 19.85 9.01
N ARG A 75 9.07 19.73 10.28
CA ARG A 75 9.70 18.87 11.27
C ARG A 75 8.63 18.21 12.12
N SER A 76 8.91 17.02 12.61
CA SER A 76 8.05 16.32 13.56
C SER A 76 7.67 17.19 14.76
N LEU A 77 6.39 17.16 15.12
CA LEU A 77 5.82 17.67 16.37
C LEU A 77 5.68 16.56 17.44
N GLY A 78 6.22 15.37 17.18
CA GLY A 78 6.08 14.14 17.97
C GLY A 78 5.12 13.11 17.35
N ASP A 79 5.32 11.84 17.69
CA ASP A 79 4.58 10.68 17.18
C ASP A 79 3.10 10.62 17.64
N LYS A 80 2.75 11.43 18.64
CA LYS A 80 1.39 11.57 19.21
C LYS A 80 0.88 13.00 19.14
N ALA A 81 1.36 13.79 18.19
CA ALA A 81 0.98 15.20 18.07
C ALA A 81 -0.53 15.40 17.87
N PHE A 82 -1.20 14.46 17.21
CA PHE A 82 -2.64 14.52 16.91
C PHE A 82 -3.38 13.37 17.59
N ASP A 83 -4.49 13.69 18.23
CA ASP A 83 -5.47 12.68 18.66
C ASP A 83 -6.49 12.45 17.54
N VAL A 84 -6.69 11.18 17.17
CA VAL A 84 -7.58 10.81 16.07
C VAL A 84 -8.50 9.67 16.50
N THR A 85 -9.80 9.93 16.44
CA THR A 85 -10.82 8.93 16.77
C THR A 85 -11.84 8.78 15.64
N VAL A 86 -12.33 7.54 15.47
CA VAL A 86 -13.37 7.22 14.49
C VAL A 86 -14.54 6.58 15.23
N THR A 87 -15.72 7.20 15.16
CA THR A 87 -16.93 6.79 15.86
C THR A 87 -18.14 6.71 14.93
N GLN A 88 -19.22 6.06 15.36
CA GLN A 88 -20.49 6.10 14.61
C GLN A 88 -21.26 7.38 14.96
N ALA A 89 -21.96 7.96 13.99
CA ALA A 89 -22.76 9.17 14.20
C ALA A 89 -23.97 8.95 15.12
N ASN A 90 -24.44 7.70 15.27
CA ASN A 90 -25.54 7.32 16.15
C ASN A 90 -25.13 7.17 17.64
N GLY A 91 -23.87 7.44 17.99
CA GLY A 91 -23.34 7.29 19.35
C GLY A 91 -22.91 5.86 19.71
N ASN A 92 -23.11 4.88 18.84
CA ASN A 92 -22.62 3.52 19.05
C ASN A 92 -21.10 3.42 18.85
N ARG A 93 -20.51 2.41 19.48
CA ARG A 93 -19.08 2.12 19.33
C ARG A 93 -18.77 1.63 17.91
N ALA A 94 -17.81 2.25 17.24
CA ALA A 94 -17.19 1.70 16.04
C ALA A 94 -15.93 0.92 16.43
N ARG A 95 -15.79 -0.31 15.95
CA ARG A 95 -14.54 -1.08 15.98
C ARG A 95 -13.72 -0.66 14.78
N VAL A 96 -12.84 0.31 15.02
CA VAL A 96 -11.91 0.84 14.03
C VAL A 96 -10.53 0.89 14.66
N TRP A 97 -9.55 0.30 13.98
CA TRP A 97 -8.16 0.47 14.37
C TRP A 97 -7.60 1.71 13.68
N VAL A 98 -7.15 2.70 14.46
CA VAL A 98 -6.56 3.95 13.98
C VAL A 98 -5.07 3.96 14.31
N GLN A 99 -4.25 4.46 13.40
CA GLN A 99 -2.82 4.69 13.59
C GLN A 99 -2.43 6.05 13.01
N LEU A 100 -1.67 6.83 13.79
CA LEU A 100 -0.96 8.02 13.32
C LEU A 100 0.48 7.63 13.00
N LEU A 101 0.97 8.04 11.82
CA LEU A 101 2.36 7.91 11.43
C LEU A 101 3.00 9.29 11.29
N ASP A 102 4.25 9.36 11.72
CA ASP A 102 5.12 10.53 11.61
C ASP A 102 6.33 10.17 10.72
N PRO A 103 6.32 10.58 9.43
CA PRO A 103 7.46 10.43 8.53
C PRO A 103 8.67 11.31 8.91
N GLN A 104 8.56 12.15 9.94
CA GLN A 104 9.57 13.10 10.40
C GLN A 104 9.85 14.28 9.45
N ASP A 105 9.01 14.47 8.44
CA ASP A 105 9.07 15.60 7.50
C ASP A 105 8.12 16.76 7.87
N GLY A 106 7.44 16.66 9.02
CA GLY A 106 6.45 17.61 9.50
C GLY A 106 5.03 17.37 9.02
N SER A 107 4.83 16.46 8.06
CA SER A 107 3.51 15.92 7.73
C SER A 107 3.18 14.71 8.61
N TYR A 108 1.91 14.29 8.58
CA TYR A 108 1.45 13.10 9.27
C TYR A 108 0.52 12.28 8.39
N ILE A 109 0.54 10.96 8.55
CA ILE A 109 -0.37 10.05 7.85
C ILE A 109 -1.25 9.37 8.88
N VAL A 110 -2.55 9.63 8.81
CA VAL A 110 -3.54 8.86 9.56
C VAL A 110 -3.97 7.69 8.71
N ARG A 111 -3.92 6.49 9.27
CA ARG A 111 -4.46 5.27 8.66
C ARG A 111 -5.48 4.65 9.59
N TYR A 112 -6.57 4.14 9.03
CA TYR A 112 -7.58 3.46 9.80
C TYR A 112 -8.20 2.27 9.06
N ARG A 113 -8.42 1.20 9.81
CA ARG A 113 -9.02 -0.05 9.33
C ARG A 113 -10.35 -0.28 10.03
N LEU A 114 -11.41 -0.44 9.23
CA LEU A 114 -12.73 -0.82 9.72
C LEU A 114 -12.74 -2.34 9.97
N TYR A 115 -13.39 -2.82 11.03
CA TYR A 115 -13.62 -4.27 11.23
C TYR A 115 -14.98 -4.75 10.68
N GLU A 116 -15.89 -3.83 10.40
CA GLU A 116 -17.22 -4.06 9.81
C GLU A 116 -17.67 -2.80 9.06
N SER A 117 -18.75 -2.90 8.28
CA SER A 117 -19.33 -1.75 7.59
C SER A 117 -20.22 -0.94 8.52
N TYR A 118 -20.15 0.38 8.44
CA TYR A 118 -20.91 1.30 9.31
C TYR A 118 -21.74 2.27 8.47
N SER A 119 -22.90 2.67 9.01
CA SER A 119 -23.66 3.82 8.53
C SER A 119 -23.17 5.07 9.24
N ASP A 120 -22.80 6.11 8.50
CA ASP A 120 -22.39 7.42 9.01
C ASP A 120 -21.28 7.34 10.06
N ILE A 121 -20.02 7.51 9.65
CA ILE A 121 -18.90 7.60 10.60
C ILE A 121 -18.43 9.05 10.76
N ILE A 122 -17.93 9.36 11.96
CA ILE A 122 -17.36 10.64 12.33
C ILE A 122 -15.88 10.42 12.62
N ILE A 123 -15.02 11.19 11.95
CA ILE A 123 -13.58 11.23 12.21
C ILE A 123 -13.27 12.53 12.94
N ASN A 124 -12.87 12.42 14.21
CA ASN A 124 -12.38 13.57 14.98
C ASN A 124 -10.87 13.59 14.90
N VAL A 125 -10.31 14.74 14.55
CA VAL A 125 -8.88 15.05 14.61
C VAL A 125 -8.68 16.27 15.51
N GLN A 126 -7.83 16.12 16.52
CA GLN A 126 -7.54 17.16 17.50
C GLN A 126 -6.04 17.37 17.68
N TYR A 127 -5.64 18.61 17.92
CA TYR A 127 -4.30 19.03 18.33
C TYR A 127 -4.43 19.83 19.61
N LYS A 128 -3.76 19.38 20.70
CA LYS A 128 -3.89 19.99 22.04
C LYS A 128 -5.36 20.25 22.43
N GLU A 129 -6.21 19.23 22.29
CA GLU A 129 -7.66 19.26 22.59
C GLU A 129 -8.51 20.19 21.70
N GLN A 130 -7.93 20.81 20.67
CA GLN A 130 -8.64 21.66 19.72
C GLN A 130 -8.87 20.94 18.40
N ASN A 131 -10.07 21.10 17.83
CA ASN A 131 -10.36 20.55 16.51
C ASN A 131 -9.45 21.14 15.44
N VAL A 132 -8.93 20.25 14.58
CA VAL A 132 -8.03 20.61 13.49
C VAL A 132 -8.82 20.78 12.20
N ALA A 133 -8.57 21.86 11.46
CA ALA A 133 -9.19 22.17 10.18
C ALA A 133 -10.74 22.12 10.26
N LYS A 134 -11.36 21.24 9.47
CA LYS A 134 -12.82 21.04 9.43
C LYS A 134 -13.30 19.92 10.36
N SER A 135 -12.44 19.39 11.23
CA SER A 135 -12.80 18.36 12.19
C SER A 135 -13.97 18.83 13.07
N PRO A 136 -15.01 17.99 13.29
CA PRO A 136 -15.11 16.60 12.85
C PRO A 136 -15.48 16.42 11.36
N TYR A 137 -14.90 15.40 10.72
CA TYR A 137 -15.27 14.99 9.36
C TYR A 137 -16.39 13.95 9.41
N LYS A 138 -17.52 14.26 8.78
CA LYS A 138 -18.68 13.35 8.71
C LYS A 138 -18.75 12.65 7.35
N LEU A 139 -18.54 11.35 7.36
CA LEU A 139 -18.69 10.47 6.21
C LEU A 139 -20.11 9.92 6.19
N SER A 140 -21.04 10.67 5.61
CA SER A 140 -22.46 10.34 5.72
C SER A 140 -22.92 9.21 4.80
N GLY A 141 -23.71 8.25 5.29
CA GLY A 141 -24.13 7.05 4.56
C GLY A 141 -23.20 5.84 4.78
N MET A 142 -23.35 4.79 3.97
CA MET A 142 -22.59 3.54 4.16
C MET A 142 -21.10 3.73 3.88
N VAL A 143 -20.28 3.32 4.84
CA VAL A 143 -18.83 3.18 4.73
C VAL A 143 -18.49 1.71 4.82
N TYR A 144 -18.11 1.13 3.69
CA TYR A 144 -17.92 -0.31 3.56
C TYR A 144 -16.56 -0.77 4.07
N HIS A 145 -16.58 -1.89 4.78
CA HIS A 145 -15.41 -2.69 5.11
C HIS A 145 -14.90 -3.48 3.90
N GLU A 146 -13.60 -3.79 3.88
CA GLU A 146 -12.91 -4.56 2.84
C GLU A 146 -13.62 -5.85 2.43
N LYS A 147 -14.26 -6.54 3.38
CA LYS A 147 -14.94 -7.82 3.11
C LYS A 147 -16.41 -7.66 2.66
N CYS A 148 -16.92 -6.43 2.49
CA CYS A 148 -18.24 -6.20 1.91
C CYS A 148 -18.27 -6.70 0.47
N ASN A 149 -19.23 -7.53 0.10
CA ASN A 149 -19.45 -7.91 -1.30
C ASN A 149 -20.44 -6.92 -1.93
N CYS A 150 -19.92 -5.77 -2.36
CA CYS A 150 -20.68 -4.57 -2.66
C CYS A 150 -20.17 -3.94 -3.97
N PRO A 151 -20.18 -4.69 -5.10
CA PRO A 151 -19.51 -4.26 -6.32
C PRO A 151 -20.23 -3.12 -7.02
N VAL A 152 -19.47 -2.13 -7.47
CA VAL A 152 -19.94 -1.11 -8.41
C VAL A 152 -20.13 -1.77 -9.78
N ASN A 153 -21.31 -1.59 -10.39
CA ASN A 153 -21.67 -2.24 -11.66
C ASN A 153 -20.82 -1.83 -12.86
N ARG A 154 -20.17 -0.68 -12.80
CA ARG A 154 -19.47 -0.04 -13.92
C ARG A 154 -18.03 0.27 -13.53
N ILE A 155 -17.08 -0.36 -14.23
CA ILE A 155 -15.65 -0.21 -13.93
C ILE A 155 -15.14 1.21 -14.18
N ASP A 156 -15.68 1.90 -15.20
CA ASP A 156 -15.35 3.30 -15.50
C ASP A 156 -15.76 4.24 -14.37
N LYS A 157 -16.92 3.99 -13.75
CA LYS A 157 -17.36 4.74 -12.57
C LYS A 157 -16.54 4.43 -11.33
N TRP A 158 -16.05 3.20 -11.21
CA TRP A 158 -15.15 2.83 -10.14
C TRP A 158 -13.80 3.56 -10.29
N PHE A 159 -13.22 3.61 -11.50
CA PHE A 159 -11.99 4.37 -11.76
C PHE A 159 -12.13 5.86 -11.47
N GLU A 160 -13.24 6.48 -11.90
CA GLU A 160 -13.55 7.89 -11.62
C GLU A 160 -13.56 8.18 -10.11
N VAL A 161 -14.18 7.31 -9.32
CA VAL A 161 -14.23 7.44 -7.86
C VAL A 161 -12.87 7.23 -7.21
N MET A 162 -12.10 6.26 -7.70
CA MET A 162 -10.76 5.96 -7.15
C MET A 162 -9.72 7.02 -7.53
N GLY A 163 -10.03 7.92 -8.47
CA GLY A 163 -9.11 8.95 -8.94
C GLY A 163 -7.88 8.37 -9.64
N CYS A 164 -8.03 7.20 -10.29
CA CYS A 164 -6.93 6.57 -11.02
C CYS A 164 -6.59 7.39 -12.28
N PRO A 165 -5.30 7.58 -12.60
CA PRO A 165 -4.88 8.04 -13.93
C PRO A 165 -5.52 7.22 -15.05
N GLU A 166 -5.79 7.86 -16.19
CA GLU A 166 -6.37 7.18 -17.36
C GLU A 166 -5.40 6.17 -17.97
N THR A 167 -4.09 6.46 -17.91
CA THR A 167 -3.04 5.62 -18.49
C THR A 167 -1.87 5.45 -17.54
N TYR A 168 -1.17 4.33 -17.72
CA TYR A 168 0.07 4.02 -17.02
C TYR A 168 1.08 3.53 -18.05
N HIS A 169 2.19 4.26 -18.20
CA HIS A 169 3.23 3.98 -19.19
C HIS A 169 3.65 2.52 -19.22
N GLN A 170 3.93 1.92 -18.05
CA GLN A 170 4.32 0.51 -17.95
C GLN A 170 3.24 -0.45 -18.48
N ILE A 171 1.95 -0.19 -18.16
CA ILE A 171 0.84 -1.05 -18.59
C ILE A 171 0.68 -0.96 -20.11
N ASP A 172 0.74 0.26 -20.66
CA ASP A 172 0.60 0.48 -22.09
C ASP A 172 1.76 -0.16 -22.87
N GLU A 173 2.99 -0.03 -22.37
CA GLU A 173 4.17 -0.67 -22.97
C GLU A 173 4.10 -2.19 -22.94
N ASP A 174 3.77 -2.79 -21.79
CA ASP A 174 3.70 -4.24 -21.63
C ASP A 174 2.60 -4.86 -22.51
N LEU A 175 1.48 -4.14 -22.70
CA LEU A 175 0.35 -4.60 -23.50
C LEU A 175 0.47 -4.27 -24.99
N SER A 176 1.37 -3.36 -25.39
CA SER A 176 1.49 -2.84 -26.77
C SER A 176 1.74 -3.89 -27.86
N ILE A 177 2.25 -5.08 -27.48
CA ILE A 177 2.54 -6.17 -28.42
C ILE A 177 1.40 -7.20 -28.53
N PHE A 178 0.32 -7.03 -27.77
CA PHE A 178 -0.78 -7.98 -27.63
C PHE A 178 -2.11 -7.42 -28.17
N ASP A 179 -2.13 -7.00 -29.44
CA ASP A 179 -3.31 -6.42 -30.08
C ASP A 179 -4.51 -7.38 -30.14
N ASN A 180 -4.24 -8.67 -30.40
CA ASN A 180 -5.26 -9.71 -30.45
C ASN A 180 -4.73 -10.99 -29.78
N VAL A 181 -5.40 -11.43 -28.73
CA VAL A 181 -5.00 -12.57 -27.91
C VAL A 181 -5.94 -13.74 -28.16
N ASP A 182 -5.41 -14.81 -28.76
CA ASP A 182 -6.10 -16.09 -28.85
C ASP A 182 -5.97 -16.85 -27.52
N LEU A 183 -6.98 -16.71 -26.65
CA LEU A 183 -6.98 -17.30 -25.32
C LEU A 183 -6.97 -18.84 -25.34
N GLU A 184 -7.57 -19.48 -26.36
CA GLU A 184 -7.52 -20.94 -26.48
C GLU A 184 -6.09 -21.41 -26.76
N LYS A 185 -5.40 -20.72 -27.68
CA LYS A 185 -3.98 -20.97 -27.95
C LYS A 185 -3.13 -20.70 -26.72
N VAL A 186 -3.33 -19.58 -26.03
CA VAL A 186 -2.58 -19.25 -24.80
C VAL A 186 -2.76 -20.35 -23.75
N ALA A 187 -4.00 -20.81 -23.52
CA ALA A 187 -4.27 -21.85 -22.54
C ALA A 187 -3.65 -23.20 -22.90
N ALA A 188 -3.61 -23.56 -24.18
CA ALA A 188 -2.97 -24.78 -24.66
C ALA A 188 -1.43 -24.70 -24.60
N GLU A 189 -0.86 -23.55 -24.95
CA GLU A 189 0.59 -23.38 -25.09
C GLU A 189 1.28 -23.06 -23.75
N ALA A 190 0.73 -22.17 -22.92
CA ALA A 190 1.39 -21.66 -21.72
C ALA A 190 1.84 -22.77 -20.76
N VAL A 191 0.97 -23.75 -20.52
CA VAL A 191 1.29 -24.88 -19.63
C VAL A 191 2.44 -25.69 -20.19
N SER A 192 2.43 -26.05 -21.48
CA SER A 192 3.49 -26.88 -22.07
C SER A 192 4.80 -26.11 -22.24
N ARG A 193 4.73 -24.83 -22.61
CA ARG A 193 5.88 -23.93 -22.85
C ARG A 193 6.64 -23.60 -21.57
N PHE A 194 5.95 -23.51 -20.43
CA PHE A 194 6.55 -23.13 -19.15
C PHE A 194 6.61 -24.27 -18.13
N SER A 195 6.23 -25.49 -18.52
CA SER A 195 6.34 -26.67 -17.67
C SER A 195 7.76 -27.24 -17.65
N ASN A 196 8.71 -26.49 -17.09
CA ASN A 196 10.04 -26.99 -16.77
C ASN A 196 10.04 -27.68 -15.40
N ARG A 197 10.67 -28.86 -15.32
CA ARG A 197 10.76 -29.64 -14.08
C ARG A 197 11.46 -28.83 -12.98
N GLY A 198 10.81 -28.70 -11.82
CA GLY A 198 11.31 -27.95 -10.65
C GLY A 198 11.17 -26.42 -10.71
N MET A 199 10.72 -25.85 -11.83
CA MET A 199 10.50 -24.40 -11.99
C MET A 199 9.05 -24.06 -12.36
N HIS A 200 8.17 -25.06 -12.37
CA HIS A 200 6.78 -24.89 -12.76
C HIS A 200 5.99 -24.22 -11.62
N SER A 201 5.57 -22.97 -11.83
CA SER A 201 4.60 -22.31 -10.97
C SER A 201 3.72 -21.33 -11.75
N LEU A 202 2.60 -21.82 -12.26
CA LEU A 202 1.71 -21.07 -13.14
C LEU A 202 0.27 -21.18 -12.66
N SER A 203 -0.48 -20.08 -12.70
CA SER A 203 -1.91 -20.05 -12.42
C SER A 203 -2.70 -19.50 -13.58
N HIS A 204 -3.67 -20.28 -14.03
CA HIS A 204 -4.67 -19.87 -15.00
C HIS A 204 -5.90 -19.34 -14.25
N TYR A 205 -6.24 -18.08 -14.45
CA TYR A 205 -7.40 -17.42 -13.89
C TYR A 205 -8.46 -17.16 -14.96
N ARG A 206 -9.73 -17.34 -14.58
CA ARG A 206 -10.90 -16.91 -15.33
C ARG A 206 -11.81 -16.13 -14.41
N ILE A 207 -12.26 -14.96 -14.83
CA ILE A 207 -13.30 -14.19 -14.16
C ILE A 207 -14.52 -14.29 -15.05
N ILE A 208 -15.61 -14.84 -14.53
CA ILE A 208 -16.86 -15.00 -15.29
C ILE A 208 -18.01 -14.58 -14.38
N ASN A 209 -18.82 -13.62 -14.83
CA ASN A 209 -19.90 -13.02 -14.04
C ASN A 209 -19.41 -12.60 -12.63
N ASN A 210 -18.25 -11.93 -12.60
CA ASN A 210 -17.59 -11.47 -11.37
C ASN A 210 -17.24 -12.59 -10.36
N LYS A 211 -17.13 -13.84 -10.82
CA LYS A 211 -16.65 -14.99 -10.02
C LYS A 211 -15.30 -15.45 -10.53
N ILE A 212 -14.40 -15.74 -9.58
CA ILE A 212 -13.04 -16.16 -9.87
C ILE A 212 -12.98 -17.68 -9.94
N TYR A 213 -12.45 -18.19 -11.04
CA TYR A 213 -12.08 -19.57 -11.24
C TYR A 213 -10.57 -19.63 -11.44
N ARG A 214 -9.92 -20.61 -10.84
CA ARG A 214 -8.46 -20.77 -10.93
C ARG A 214 -8.09 -22.23 -11.11
N LYS A 215 -7.13 -22.48 -11.99
CA LYS A 215 -6.42 -23.75 -12.09
C LYS A 215 -4.92 -23.50 -12.03
N THR A 216 -4.23 -24.21 -11.15
CA THR A 216 -2.78 -24.06 -10.98
C THR A 216 -2.05 -25.24 -11.59
N TYR A 217 -0.85 -24.98 -12.08
CA TYR A 217 0.02 -25.96 -12.71
C TYR A 217 1.40 -25.86 -12.05
N GLY A 218 2.03 -27.02 -11.81
CA GLY A 218 3.34 -27.14 -11.16
C GLY A 218 3.31 -27.40 -9.66
N GLU A 219 4.51 -27.43 -9.06
CA GLU A 219 4.73 -27.86 -7.67
C GLU A 219 4.72 -26.68 -6.68
N HIS A 220 5.18 -25.50 -7.10
CA HIS A 220 5.42 -24.36 -6.21
C HIS A 220 4.33 -23.28 -6.25
N VAL A 221 3.05 -23.69 -6.22
CA VAL A 221 1.90 -22.80 -6.47
C VAL A 221 1.37 -22.07 -5.22
N GLY A 222 2.18 -21.96 -4.16
CA GLY A 222 1.79 -21.31 -2.90
C GLY A 222 1.47 -19.82 -3.09
N PHE A 223 2.28 -19.14 -3.89
CA PHE A 223 2.25 -17.69 -4.12
C PHE A 223 0.97 -17.20 -4.82
N LYS A 224 0.13 -18.10 -5.35
CA LYS A 224 -1.22 -17.76 -5.85
C LYS A 224 -2.04 -16.98 -4.83
N MET A 225 -1.76 -17.14 -3.53
CA MET A 225 -2.48 -16.42 -2.47
C MET A 225 -2.41 -14.89 -2.64
N PHE A 226 -1.32 -14.36 -3.20
CA PHE A 226 -1.19 -12.92 -3.44
C PHE A 226 -2.11 -12.46 -4.57
N SER A 227 -2.04 -13.11 -5.74
CA SER A 227 -2.93 -12.82 -6.88
C SER A 227 -4.40 -13.05 -6.50
N ASP A 228 -4.70 -14.12 -5.77
CA ASP A 228 -6.04 -14.40 -5.24
C ASP A 228 -6.56 -13.26 -4.37
N SER A 229 -5.72 -12.72 -3.49
CA SER A 229 -6.11 -11.66 -2.57
C SER A 229 -6.46 -10.37 -3.32
N VAL A 230 -5.68 -10.03 -4.36
CA VAL A 230 -5.99 -8.91 -5.26
C VAL A 230 -7.33 -9.11 -5.96
N LEU A 231 -7.54 -10.27 -6.60
CA LEU A 231 -8.77 -10.54 -7.35
C LEU A 231 -10.01 -10.60 -6.43
N LEU A 232 -9.89 -11.20 -5.24
CA LEU A 232 -10.96 -11.23 -4.25
C LEU A 232 -11.28 -9.84 -3.70
N SER A 233 -10.25 -8.98 -3.53
CA SER A 233 -10.43 -7.58 -3.14
C SER A 233 -11.19 -6.80 -4.22
N LEU A 234 -10.83 -6.99 -5.50
CA LEU A 234 -11.45 -6.28 -6.63
C LEU A 234 -12.89 -6.74 -6.87
N THR A 235 -13.16 -8.05 -6.96
CA THR A 235 -14.51 -8.57 -7.26
C THR A 235 -15.55 -8.20 -6.20
N ARG A 236 -15.13 -7.91 -4.97
CA ARG A 236 -15.98 -7.36 -3.90
C ARG A 236 -16.37 -5.89 -4.11
N LYS A 237 -15.58 -5.13 -4.86
CA LYS A 237 -15.70 -3.66 -4.99
C LYS A 237 -16.18 -3.21 -6.36
N VAL A 238 -15.96 -4.00 -7.40
CA VAL A 238 -16.34 -3.67 -8.77
C VAL A 238 -16.68 -4.91 -9.56
N MET A 239 -17.65 -4.80 -10.46
CA MET A 239 -17.94 -5.83 -11.45
C MET A 239 -16.81 -5.85 -12.48
N LEU A 240 -15.96 -6.87 -12.40
CA LEU A 240 -14.90 -7.10 -13.38
C LEU A 240 -15.47 -7.71 -14.66
N PRO A 241 -14.89 -7.39 -15.83
CA PRO A 241 -15.29 -8.01 -17.10
C PRO A 241 -14.96 -9.51 -17.09
N ASP A 242 -15.64 -10.24 -17.97
CA ASP A 242 -15.30 -11.63 -18.24
C ASP A 242 -13.94 -11.67 -18.94
N VAL A 243 -12.95 -12.27 -18.29
CA VAL A 243 -11.55 -12.28 -18.76
C VAL A 243 -10.84 -13.55 -18.33
N GLU A 244 -9.83 -13.92 -19.10
CA GLU A 244 -8.98 -15.09 -18.87
C GLU A 244 -7.52 -14.68 -19.03
N PHE A 245 -6.66 -15.12 -18.11
CA PHE A 245 -5.24 -14.78 -18.11
C PHE A 245 -4.40 -15.75 -17.28
N PHE A 246 -3.10 -15.72 -17.53
CA PHE A 246 -2.11 -16.53 -16.83
C PHE A 246 -1.22 -15.66 -15.95
N VAL A 247 -0.98 -16.11 -14.72
CA VAL A 247 -0.05 -15.50 -13.77
C VAL A 247 1.07 -16.48 -13.48
N ASN A 248 2.30 -16.07 -13.80
CA ASN A 248 3.52 -16.68 -13.32
C ASN A 248 3.67 -16.39 -11.82
N LEU A 249 3.85 -17.44 -11.04
CA LEU A 249 4.00 -17.35 -9.59
C LEU A 249 5.47 -17.45 -9.15
N GLY A 250 6.39 -17.72 -10.08
CA GLY A 250 7.82 -17.81 -9.80
C GLY A 250 8.51 -16.45 -9.80
N ASP A 251 9.75 -16.44 -9.30
CA ASP A 251 10.54 -15.21 -9.09
C ASP A 251 11.08 -14.61 -10.40
N TRP A 252 11.19 -15.42 -11.46
CA TRP A 252 11.79 -15.01 -12.72
C TRP A 252 10.75 -14.88 -13.84
N PRO A 253 10.86 -13.88 -14.73
CA PRO A 253 9.97 -13.72 -15.87
C PRO A 253 10.16 -14.86 -16.88
N LEU A 254 9.11 -15.20 -17.61
CA LEU A 254 9.06 -16.39 -18.45
C LEU A 254 9.27 -16.11 -19.95
N GLU A 255 8.75 -15.00 -20.46
CA GLU A 255 8.70 -14.69 -21.88
C GLU A 255 9.91 -13.87 -22.35
N LYS A 256 10.96 -14.56 -22.81
CA LYS A 256 12.20 -13.91 -23.29
C LYS A 256 12.05 -13.33 -24.71
N LYS A 257 12.65 -12.16 -24.97
CA LYS A 257 12.60 -11.44 -26.26
C LYS A 257 13.34 -12.12 -27.41
N ASP A 258 14.28 -13.03 -27.11
CA ASP A 258 15.12 -13.74 -28.08
C ASP A 258 14.37 -14.84 -28.85
N LYS A 259 13.21 -15.27 -28.35
CA LYS A 259 12.32 -16.21 -29.05
C LYS A 259 11.54 -15.47 -30.14
N LYS A 260 11.95 -15.65 -31.40
CA LYS A 260 11.18 -15.20 -32.56
C LYS A 260 9.84 -15.96 -32.64
N ASP A 261 8.80 -15.14 -32.57
CA ASP A 261 7.39 -15.27 -32.93
C ASP A 261 6.42 -15.98 -31.99
N ASN A 262 5.34 -15.24 -31.67
CA ASN A 262 4.21 -15.52 -30.78
C ASN A 262 4.53 -15.47 -29.27
N PRO A 263 4.71 -14.25 -28.69
CA PRO A 263 4.72 -14.10 -27.23
C PRO A 263 3.36 -14.48 -26.64
N LEU A 264 3.35 -15.11 -25.47
CA LEU A 264 2.12 -15.31 -24.70
C LEU A 264 1.98 -14.18 -23.66
N PRO A 265 0.77 -13.66 -23.42
CA PRO A 265 0.54 -12.64 -22.39
C PRO A 265 0.54 -13.29 -21.01
N ILE A 266 1.71 -13.30 -20.37
CA ILE A 266 1.92 -13.84 -19.03
C ILE A 266 2.12 -12.69 -18.05
N PHE A 267 1.30 -12.64 -17.01
CA PHE A 267 1.48 -11.71 -15.91
C PHE A 267 2.55 -12.24 -14.95
N SER A 268 3.53 -11.40 -14.60
CA SER A 268 4.66 -11.77 -13.73
C SER A 268 4.93 -10.69 -12.68
N TRP A 269 5.48 -11.09 -11.53
CA TRP A 269 5.86 -10.17 -10.45
C TRP A 269 7.00 -9.22 -10.82
N CYS A 270 7.75 -9.55 -11.87
CA CYS A 270 8.89 -8.80 -12.35
C CYS A 270 9.06 -8.96 -13.86
N GLY A 271 9.87 -8.09 -14.46
CA GLY A 271 10.23 -8.09 -15.87
C GLY A 271 11.64 -7.53 -16.07
N SER A 272 12.11 -7.49 -17.31
CA SER A 272 13.40 -6.92 -17.70
C SER A 272 13.38 -6.44 -19.15
N ASP A 273 14.41 -5.70 -19.57
CA ASP A 273 14.60 -5.31 -20.98
C ASP A 273 14.74 -6.50 -21.93
N LEU A 274 14.91 -7.72 -21.42
CA LEU A 274 15.04 -8.95 -22.17
C LEU A 274 13.78 -9.83 -22.14
N THR A 275 12.70 -9.40 -21.46
CA THR A 275 11.44 -10.15 -21.37
C THR A 275 10.22 -9.36 -21.85
N ARG A 276 9.10 -10.07 -22.01
CA ARG A 276 7.82 -9.56 -22.54
C ARG A 276 6.63 -9.87 -21.63
N ASP A 277 6.90 -10.35 -20.42
CA ASP A 277 5.89 -10.55 -19.38
C ASP A 277 5.22 -9.21 -19.02
N ILE A 278 3.94 -9.26 -18.69
CA ILE A 278 3.15 -8.12 -18.22
C ILE A 278 3.41 -7.95 -16.73
N VAL A 279 4.02 -6.85 -16.32
CA VAL A 279 4.41 -6.65 -14.92
C VAL A 279 3.18 -6.30 -14.08
N MET A 280 2.99 -7.04 -12.99
CA MET A 280 1.96 -6.76 -11.98
C MET A 280 2.58 -6.32 -10.65
N PRO A 281 1.82 -5.64 -9.77
CA PRO A 281 2.31 -5.28 -8.44
C PRO A 281 2.86 -6.50 -7.70
N THR A 282 4.03 -6.34 -7.08
CA THR A 282 4.73 -7.43 -6.39
C THR A 282 3.91 -7.99 -5.21
N TYR A 283 4.27 -9.19 -4.75
CA TYR A 283 3.67 -9.79 -3.55
C TYR A 283 3.87 -8.91 -2.31
N ASP A 284 5.00 -8.20 -2.19
CA ASP A 284 5.27 -7.27 -1.07
C ASP A 284 4.29 -6.10 -1.06
N ILE A 285 4.06 -5.46 -2.22
CA ILE A 285 3.09 -4.37 -2.35
C ILE A 285 1.68 -4.89 -2.09
N THR A 286 1.37 -6.09 -2.56
CA THR A 286 0.07 -6.74 -2.34
C THR A 286 -0.20 -6.96 -0.85
N GLU A 287 0.75 -7.56 -0.13
CA GLU A 287 0.65 -7.80 1.31
C GLU A 287 0.57 -6.45 2.06
N ALA A 288 1.47 -5.52 1.75
CA ALA A 288 1.49 -4.20 2.36
C ALA A 288 0.22 -3.37 2.10
N THR A 289 -0.58 -3.70 1.08
CA THR A 289 -1.82 -3.00 0.76
C THR A 289 -3.05 -3.69 1.35
N ILE A 290 -3.21 -5.00 1.12
CA ILE A 290 -4.43 -5.74 1.49
C ILE A 290 -4.41 -6.13 2.98
N GLU A 291 -3.25 -6.59 3.44
CA GLU A 291 -3.01 -7.03 4.82
C GLU A 291 -2.47 -5.89 5.71
N MET A 292 -2.48 -4.66 5.20
CA MET A 292 -2.14 -3.49 6.01
C MET A 292 -3.01 -3.45 7.27
N MET A 293 -2.38 -3.28 8.44
CA MET A 293 -3.09 -3.23 9.72
C MET A 293 -3.99 -4.46 9.96
N SER A 294 -3.59 -5.66 9.50
CA SER A 294 -4.32 -6.92 9.76
C SER A 294 -3.73 -7.77 10.90
N ARG A 295 -2.54 -7.42 11.41
CA ARG A 295 -1.81 -8.13 12.47
C ARG A 295 -1.60 -7.25 13.70
#